data_AF-A0A9E5JUN8-F1
#
_entry.id   AF-A0A9E5JUN8-F1
#
_cell.length_a   1.000
_cell.length_b   1.000
_cell.length_c   1.000
_cell.angle_alpha   90.00
_cell.angle_beta   90.00
_cell.angle_gamma   90.00
#
_symmetry.space_group_name_H-M   'P 1'
#
loop_
_entity.id
_entity.type
_entity.pdbx_description
1 polymer ?
#
loop_
_entity_poly.entity_id
_entity_poly.type
_entity_poly.pdbx_seq_one_letter_code
_entity_poly.pdbx_strand_id
1 'polypeptide(L)'
;MDFLELNKSSYLAFVYTPKNSKQVDIGITHSGNPIAECTMGTMQHLAFNVDTLEDLLALRDRIRANNIHCMGPLDHGFAKSIYFAGPEGLTLEVCTLTGSDINNWVDPEVVSLLGISDDELEKLRNPEPFNLPTRPVSQPSLQGASPLKMVFPEQAYNTIMSSSDEAVEAMFKETWEPEP
;
A
#
# COMPACT_ATOMS: atom_id res chain seq x y z
N MET A 1 8.99 -3.39 16.45
CA MET A 1 7.96 -3.45 15.40
C MET A 1 6.67 -3.17 16.12
N ASP A 2 5.95 -2.15 15.68
CA ASP A 2 4.72 -1.70 16.34
C ASP A 2 3.52 -2.03 15.45
N PHE A 3 2.38 -2.37 16.05
CA PHE A 3 1.17 -2.77 15.33
C PHE A 3 0.00 -1.84 15.64
N LEU A 4 -0.71 -1.41 14.61
CA LEU A 4 -2.01 -0.74 14.69
C LEU A 4 -3.09 -1.72 14.24
N GLU A 5 -3.97 -2.13 15.15
CA GLU A 5 -5.16 -2.92 14.81
C GLU A 5 -6.20 -2.05 14.12
N LEU A 6 -6.50 -2.39 12.86
CA LEU A 6 -7.53 -1.73 12.05
C LEU A 6 -8.90 -2.38 12.32
N ASN A 7 -8.95 -3.71 12.34
CA ASN A 7 -10.10 -4.52 12.76
C ASN A 7 -9.65 -5.92 13.21
N LYS A 8 -10.61 -6.78 13.59
CA LYS A 8 -10.36 -8.14 14.12
C LYS A 8 -9.48 -9.04 13.23
N SER A 9 -9.37 -8.75 11.93
CA SER A 9 -8.62 -9.55 10.95
C SER A 9 -7.56 -8.73 10.19
N SER A 10 -7.32 -7.47 10.57
CA SER A 10 -6.43 -6.58 9.84
C SER A 10 -5.59 -5.72 10.78
N TYR A 11 -4.27 -5.81 10.59
CA TYR A 11 -3.27 -5.08 11.36
C TYR A 11 -2.31 -4.38 10.40
N LEU A 12 -1.93 -3.16 10.74
CA LEU A 12 -0.83 -2.44 10.11
C LEU A 12 0.40 -2.59 10.99
N ALA A 13 1.51 -3.06 10.42
CA ALA A 13 2.79 -3.18 11.11
C ALA A 13 3.76 -2.09 10.64
N PHE A 14 4.36 -1.40 11.60
CA PHE A 14 5.43 -0.44 11.38
C PHE A 14 6.77 -1.10 11.68
N VAL A 15 7.57 -1.28 10.62
CA VAL A 15 8.92 -1.83 10.73
C VAL A 15 9.90 -0.69 10.90
N TYR A 16 10.41 -0.57 12.12
CA TYR A 16 11.49 0.35 12.46
C TYR A 16 12.72 -0.44 12.90
N THR A 17 13.90 -0.05 12.42
CA THR A 17 15.17 -0.48 12.98
C THR A 17 15.97 0.74 13.42
N PRO A 18 16.77 0.64 14.50
CA PRO A 18 17.64 1.75 14.92
C PRO A 18 18.66 2.21 13.87
N LYS A 19 18.88 1.40 12.82
CA LYS A 19 19.78 1.70 11.70
C LYS A 19 19.12 2.53 10.61
N ASN A 20 17.80 2.70 10.62
CA ASN A 20 17.12 3.56 9.66
C ASN A 20 17.68 4.98 9.75
N SER A 21 17.92 5.62 8.60
CA SER A 21 18.37 7.01 8.57
C SER A 21 17.34 7.92 9.25
N LYS A 22 17.82 8.90 10.01
CA LYS A 22 16.98 9.95 10.62
C LYS A 22 16.84 11.18 9.73
N GLN A 23 17.48 11.19 8.57
CA GLN A 23 17.42 12.31 7.64
C GLN A 23 16.08 12.29 6.90
N VAL A 24 15.31 13.36 7.09
CA VAL A 24 14.05 13.59 6.38
C VAL A 24 14.25 14.78 5.44
N ASP A 25 13.87 14.61 4.18
CA ASP A 25 13.87 15.66 3.18
C ASP A 25 12.50 15.67 2.51
N ILE A 26 11.70 16.69 2.81
CA ILE A 26 10.32 16.80 2.34
C ILE A 26 10.31 17.04 0.83
N GLY A 27 9.50 16.29 0.10
CA GLY A 27 9.54 16.22 -1.36
C GLY A 27 10.44 15.12 -1.91
N ILE A 28 11.32 14.54 -1.08
CA ILE A 28 12.23 13.45 -1.50
C ILE A 28 11.95 12.18 -0.72
N THR A 29 12.06 12.19 0.60
CA THR A 29 11.80 10.97 1.40
C THR A 29 10.36 10.88 1.89
N HIS A 30 9.67 12.02 2.01
CA HIS A 30 8.27 12.12 2.46
C HIS A 30 7.56 13.26 1.75
N SER A 31 6.26 13.14 1.51
CA SER A 31 5.42 14.22 0.97
C SER A 31 5.18 15.35 1.96
N GLY A 32 5.12 15.04 3.26
CA GLY A 32 4.83 15.98 4.34
C GLY A 32 3.33 16.23 4.56
N ASN A 33 2.46 16.00 3.56
CA ASN A 33 1.00 16.03 3.67
C ASN A 33 0.34 15.32 2.45
N PRO A 34 -0.97 15.03 2.45
CA PRO A 34 -1.58 14.15 1.43
C PRO A 34 -1.73 14.77 0.04
N ILE A 35 -1.43 16.07 -0.14
CA ILE A 35 -1.49 16.74 -1.45
C ILE A 35 -0.10 17.19 -1.94
N ALA A 36 0.95 16.97 -1.16
CA ALA A 36 2.30 17.38 -1.50
C ALA A 36 3.05 16.30 -2.31
N GLU A 37 4.04 16.73 -3.06
CA GLU A 37 4.84 15.90 -3.96
C GLU A 37 5.86 15.05 -3.18
N CYS A 38 6.29 13.92 -3.74
CA CYS A 38 7.44 13.15 -3.29
C CYS A 38 8.16 12.50 -4.49
N THR A 39 9.45 12.17 -4.35
CA THR A 39 10.22 11.58 -5.46
C THR A 39 9.73 10.17 -5.80
N MET A 40 9.93 9.74 -7.05
CA MET A 40 9.64 8.39 -7.50
C MET A 40 10.35 7.35 -6.63
N GLY A 41 9.63 6.30 -6.25
CA GLY A 41 10.13 5.25 -5.36
C GLY A 41 9.86 5.49 -3.87
N THR A 42 9.18 6.59 -3.52
CA THR A 42 8.67 6.85 -2.16
C THR A 42 7.15 6.81 -2.11
N MET A 43 6.61 6.57 -0.92
CA MET A 43 5.17 6.53 -0.68
C MET A 43 4.67 7.91 -0.25
N GLN A 44 3.72 8.48 -1.00
CA GLN A 44 3.15 9.79 -0.68
C GLN A 44 2.24 9.73 0.55
N HIS A 45 1.28 8.79 0.55
CA HIS A 45 0.47 8.40 1.71
C HIS A 45 -0.06 6.98 1.52
N LEU A 46 -0.56 6.39 2.60
CA LEU A 46 -1.22 5.07 2.58
C LEU A 46 -2.65 5.21 3.08
N ALA A 47 -3.61 4.76 2.27
CA ALA A 47 -5.03 4.80 2.59
C ALA A 47 -5.59 3.41 2.95
N PHE A 48 -6.32 3.32 4.05
CA PHE A 48 -7.02 2.12 4.48
C PHE A 48 -8.54 2.31 4.36
N ASN A 49 -9.23 1.30 3.83
CA ASN A 49 -10.67 1.32 3.76
C ASN A 49 -11.31 0.86 5.09
N VAL A 50 -12.39 1.53 5.48
CA VAL A 50 -13.39 1.03 6.44
C VAL A 50 -14.76 0.93 5.78
N ASP A 51 -15.59 0.03 6.29
CA ASP A 51 -16.84 -0.37 5.63
C ASP A 51 -17.88 0.75 5.61
N THR A 52 -17.90 1.60 6.65
CA THR A 52 -18.93 2.64 6.79
C THR A 52 -18.38 4.00 7.21
N LEU A 53 -19.18 5.04 6.97
CA LEU A 53 -18.91 6.38 7.50
C LEU A 53 -18.89 6.41 9.04
N GLU A 54 -19.70 5.57 9.69
CA GLU A 54 -19.70 5.47 11.15
C GLU A 54 -18.36 4.94 11.67
N ASP A 55 -17.82 3.88 11.05
CA ASP A 55 -16.50 3.33 11.37
C ASP A 55 -15.38 4.37 11.17
N LEU A 56 -15.46 5.15 10.09
CA LEU A 56 -14.52 6.22 9.81
C LEU A 56 -14.52 7.28 10.92
N LEU A 57 -15.70 7.71 11.36
CA LEU A 57 -15.84 8.70 12.42
C LEU A 57 -15.42 8.14 13.78
N ALA A 58 -15.73 6.87 14.07
CA ALA A 58 -15.29 6.20 15.29
C ALA A 58 -13.76 6.12 15.36
N LEU A 59 -13.08 5.78 14.25
CA LEU A 59 -11.63 5.73 14.22
C LEU A 59 -10.99 7.12 14.35
N ARG A 60 -11.55 8.13 13.69
CA ARG A 60 -11.14 9.55 13.87
C ARG A 60 -11.18 9.95 15.34
N ASP A 61 -12.25 9.63 16.04
CA ASP A 61 -12.42 10.00 17.45
C ASP A 61 -11.47 9.20 18.35
N ARG A 62 -11.21 7.93 18.04
CA ARG A 62 -10.18 7.12 18.73
C ARG A 62 -8.77 7.72 18.56
N ILE A 63 -8.41 8.18 17.36
CA ILE A 63 -7.12 8.83 17.10
C ILE A 63 -6.99 10.12 17.92
N ARG A 64 -8.03 10.98 17.88
CA ARG A 64 -8.06 12.24 18.65
C ARG A 64 -8.02 12.02 20.16
N ALA A 65 -8.68 10.98 20.66
CA ALA A 65 -8.65 10.61 22.08
C ALA A 65 -7.25 10.22 22.58
N ASN A 66 -6.34 9.86 21.67
CA ASN A 66 -4.93 9.59 21.98
C ASN A 66 -4.03 10.81 21.74
N ASN A 67 -4.59 12.03 21.70
CA ASN A 67 -3.88 13.29 21.49
C ASN A 67 -3.15 13.39 20.14
N ILE A 68 -3.61 12.65 19.13
CA ILE A 68 -3.09 12.71 17.76
C ILE A 68 -4.00 13.62 16.93
N HIS A 69 -3.41 14.59 16.24
CA HIS A 69 -4.16 15.44 15.32
C HIS A 69 -4.65 14.62 14.12
N CYS A 70 -5.96 14.70 13.83
CA CYS A 70 -6.60 14.00 12.73
C CYS A 70 -7.48 14.99 11.95
N MET A 71 -7.13 15.22 10.69
CA MET A 71 -7.84 16.08 9.74
C MET A 71 -9.02 15.32 9.12
N GLY A 72 -10.16 16.00 8.95
CA GLY A 72 -11.34 15.46 8.27
C GLY A 72 -12.55 15.14 9.18
N PRO A 73 -13.60 14.51 8.61
CA PRO A 73 -13.63 13.92 7.26
C PRO A 73 -13.59 14.97 6.14
N LEU A 74 -12.84 14.67 5.09
CA LEU A 74 -12.85 15.36 3.79
C LEU A 74 -13.77 14.58 2.85
N ASP A 75 -14.47 15.30 1.98
CA ASP A 75 -15.38 14.72 1.00
C ASP A 75 -14.78 14.81 -0.39
N HIS A 76 -14.41 13.66 -0.95
CA HIS A 76 -13.87 13.52 -2.30
C HIS A 76 -14.96 13.16 -3.31
N GLY A 77 -16.24 13.24 -2.93
CA GLY A 77 -17.38 12.89 -3.78
C GLY A 77 -17.66 11.38 -3.85
N PHE A 78 -16.64 10.56 -4.13
CA PHE A 78 -16.75 9.08 -4.14
C PHE A 78 -16.34 8.41 -2.83
N ALA A 79 -15.58 9.11 -2.02
CA ALA A 79 -15.10 8.66 -0.74
C ALA A 79 -15.11 9.80 0.26
N LYS A 80 -15.24 9.45 1.53
CA LYS A 80 -14.90 10.34 2.63
C LYS A 80 -13.68 9.81 3.34
N SER A 81 -12.78 10.68 3.74
CA SER A 81 -11.55 10.26 4.39
C SER A 81 -11.03 11.19 5.47
N ILE A 82 -10.20 10.64 6.35
CA ILE A 82 -9.49 11.35 7.40
C ILE A 82 -7.99 11.13 7.23
N TYR A 83 -7.19 12.10 7.68
CA TYR A 83 -5.73 12.05 7.57
C TYR A 83 -5.05 12.32 8.91
N PHE A 84 -3.95 11.63 9.18
CA PHE A 84 -3.14 11.79 10.38
C PHE A 84 -1.70 11.32 10.13
N ALA A 85 -0.77 11.70 11.01
CA ALA A 85 0.62 11.28 10.90
C ALA A 85 0.83 9.90 11.57
N GLY A 86 1.51 9.01 10.86
CA GLY A 86 2.08 7.79 11.43
C GLY A 86 3.30 8.08 12.32
N PRO A 87 3.70 7.13 13.19
CA PRO A 87 4.80 7.33 14.14
C PRO A 87 6.16 7.58 13.46
N GLU A 88 6.35 7.09 12.24
CA GLU A 88 7.53 7.30 11.39
C GLU A 88 7.47 8.59 10.56
N GLY A 89 6.37 9.35 10.63
CA GLY A 89 6.16 10.57 9.84
C GLY A 89 5.48 10.35 8.48
N LEU A 90 5.01 9.12 8.19
CA LEU A 90 4.20 8.84 7.00
C LEU A 90 2.82 9.48 7.13
N THR A 91 2.30 10.03 6.03
CA THR A 91 0.90 10.48 5.99
C THR A 91 0.01 9.26 5.85
N LEU A 92 -0.90 9.06 6.81
CA LEU A 92 -1.87 7.98 6.81
C LEU A 92 -3.26 8.52 6.51
N GLU A 93 -4.02 7.76 5.75
CA GLU A 93 -5.40 8.00 5.40
C GLU A 93 -6.28 6.82 5.83
N VAL A 94 -7.48 7.11 6.32
CA VAL A 94 -8.56 6.12 6.40
C VAL A 94 -9.73 6.67 5.60
N CYS A 95 -10.33 5.85 4.75
CA CYS A 95 -11.41 6.26 3.87
C CYS A 95 -12.56 5.25 3.84
N THR A 96 -13.72 5.71 3.39
CA THR A 96 -14.88 4.86 3.10
C THR A 96 -15.57 5.36 1.84
N LEU A 97 -16.00 4.43 0.98
CA LEU A 97 -16.71 4.76 -0.25
C LEU A 97 -18.13 5.23 0.06
N THR A 98 -18.57 6.31 -0.59
CA THR A 98 -19.90 6.90 -0.40
C THR A 98 -20.93 6.42 -1.42
N GLY A 99 -20.64 5.32 -2.12
CA GLY A 99 -21.59 4.62 -3.00
C GLY A 99 -21.72 5.20 -4.41
N SER A 100 -20.85 6.11 -4.84
CA SER A 100 -20.84 6.56 -6.23
C SER A 100 -20.23 5.50 -7.16
N ASP A 101 -20.75 5.38 -8.38
CA ASP A 101 -20.10 4.59 -9.43
C ASP A 101 -18.70 5.16 -9.72
N ILE A 102 -17.67 4.32 -9.52
CA ILE A 102 -16.26 4.65 -9.76
C ILE A 102 -16.00 5.05 -11.21
N ASN A 103 -16.84 4.60 -12.15
CA ASN A 103 -16.71 4.96 -13.56
C ASN A 103 -16.88 6.46 -13.81
N ASN A 104 -17.59 7.18 -12.92
CA ASN A 104 -17.75 8.63 -13.01
C ASN A 104 -16.45 9.41 -12.75
N TRP A 105 -15.40 8.74 -12.28
CA TRP A 105 -14.09 9.33 -11.96
C TRP A 105 -13.02 9.06 -13.01
N VAL A 106 -13.35 8.31 -14.05
CA VAL A 106 -12.44 8.15 -15.18
C VAL A 106 -12.62 9.34 -16.10
N ASP A 107 -11.74 10.32 -15.93
CA ASP A 107 -11.70 11.52 -16.74
C ASP A 107 -11.21 11.20 -18.18
N PRO A 108 -12.06 11.39 -19.21
CA PRO A 108 -11.67 11.13 -20.60
C PRO A 108 -10.47 11.96 -21.07
N GLU A 109 -10.27 13.17 -20.53
CA GLU A 109 -9.12 14.01 -20.86
C GLU A 109 -7.82 13.39 -20.34
N VAL A 110 -7.84 12.85 -19.12
CA VAL A 110 -6.69 12.14 -18.52
C VAL A 110 -6.41 10.84 -19.27
N VAL A 111 -7.44 10.06 -19.61
CA VAL A 111 -7.29 8.84 -20.43
C VAL A 111 -6.61 9.16 -21.75
N SER A 112 -7.07 10.21 -22.42
CA SER A 112 -6.49 10.66 -23.70
C SER A 112 -5.04 11.13 -23.53
N LEU A 113 -4.74 11.90 -22.48
CA LEU A 113 -3.39 12.39 -22.18
C LEU A 113 -2.40 11.24 -21.92
N LEU A 114 -2.86 10.17 -21.27
CA LEU A 114 -2.06 8.97 -21.01
C LEU A 114 -1.95 8.03 -22.22
N GLY A 115 -2.67 8.31 -23.31
CA GLY A 115 -2.65 7.50 -24.53
C GLY A 115 -3.29 6.12 -24.36
N ILE A 116 -4.17 5.95 -23.37
CA ILE A 116 -4.88 4.70 -23.10
C ILE A 116 -5.95 4.50 -24.18
N SER A 117 -5.89 3.37 -24.90
CA SER A 117 -6.89 3.04 -25.92
C SER A 117 -8.23 2.62 -25.30
N ASP A 118 -9.33 2.72 -26.06
CA ASP A 118 -10.65 2.27 -25.58
C ASP A 118 -10.65 0.79 -25.16
N ASP A 119 -9.99 -0.08 -25.96
CA ASP A 119 -9.85 -1.50 -25.66
C ASP A 119 -9.04 -1.76 -24.38
N GLU A 120 -8.00 -0.95 -24.13
CA GLU A 120 -7.21 -1.02 -22.90
C GLU A 120 -8.02 -0.51 -21.71
N LEU A 121 -8.74 0.59 -21.87
CA LEU A 121 -9.58 1.16 -20.82
C LEU A 121 -10.68 0.19 -20.40
N GLU A 122 -11.34 -0.47 -21.34
CA GLU A 122 -12.34 -1.50 -21.05
C GLU A 122 -11.76 -2.67 -20.25
N LYS A 123 -10.53 -3.11 -20.57
CA LYS A 123 -9.81 -4.14 -19.79
C LYS A 123 -9.43 -3.66 -18.40
N LEU A 124 -9.05 -2.40 -18.24
CA LEU A 124 -8.72 -1.83 -16.92
C LEU A 124 -9.96 -1.69 -16.04
N ARG A 125 -11.13 -1.36 -16.62
CA ARG A 125 -12.42 -1.31 -15.92
C ARG A 125 -12.93 -2.70 -15.54
N ASN A 126 -12.71 -3.68 -16.41
CA ASN A 126 -13.19 -5.04 -16.27
C ASN A 126 -12.00 -6.03 -16.32
N PRO A 127 -11.11 -6.02 -15.31
CA PRO A 127 -9.96 -6.90 -15.31
C PRO A 127 -10.40 -8.36 -15.30
N GLU A 128 -9.72 -9.19 -16.09
CA GLU A 128 -9.97 -10.63 -16.11
C GLU A 128 -9.82 -11.22 -14.70
N PRO A 129 -10.83 -11.95 -14.18
CA PRO A 129 -10.72 -12.57 -12.88
C PRO A 129 -9.54 -13.54 -12.83
N PHE A 130 -8.69 -13.41 -11.81
CA PHE A 130 -7.65 -14.39 -11.56
C PHE A 130 -8.27 -15.64 -10.92
N ASN A 131 -8.48 -16.68 -11.74
CA ASN A 131 -8.96 -17.97 -11.26
C ASN A 131 -7.79 -18.77 -10.69
N LEU A 132 -7.86 -19.05 -9.38
CA LEU A 132 -6.85 -19.85 -8.69
C LEU A 132 -6.70 -21.24 -9.36
N PRO A 133 -5.51 -21.58 -9.89
CA PRO A 133 -5.28 -22.90 -10.46
C PRO A 133 -5.24 -23.98 -9.36
N THR A 134 -5.43 -25.24 -9.77
CA THR A 134 -5.40 -26.40 -8.85
C THR A 134 -4.00 -26.70 -8.30
N ARG A 135 -2.97 -26.12 -8.89
CA ARG A 135 -1.58 -26.18 -8.41
C ARG A 135 -1.03 -24.75 -8.33
N PRO A 136 -0.15 -24.45 -7.35
CA PRO A 136 0.50 -23.15 -7.26
C PRO A 136 1.19 -22.75 -8.57
N VAL A 137 1.15 -21.46 -8.89
CA VAL A 137 1.88 -20.88 -10.03
C VAL A 137 3.35 -20.74 -9.62
N SER A 138 4.27 -21.34 -10.36
CA SER A 138 5.71 -21.20 -10.11
C SER A 138 6.21 -19.81 -10.48
N GLN A 139 7.34 -19.41 -9.92
CA GLN A 139 8.06 -18.20 -10.35
C GLN A 139 8.30 -18.21 -11.86
N PRO A 140 8.22 -17.04 -12.53
CA PRO A 140 8.59 -16.94 -13.93
C PRO A 140 10.08 -17.24 -14.11
N SER A 141 10.49 -17.62 -15.33
CA SER A 141 11.92 -17.75 -15.64
C SER A 141 12.62 -16.39 -15.52
N LEU A 142 13.92 -16.41 -15.20
CA LEU A 142 14.71 -15.18 -15.07
C LEU A 142 14.65 -14.29 -16.34
N GLN A 143 14.51 -14.89 -17.52
CA GLN A 143 14.39 -14.16 -18.79
C GLN A 143 12.94 -13.73 -19.11
N GLY A 144 11.94 -14.43 -18.58
CA GLY A 144 10.52 -14.16 -18.82
C GLY A 144 9.89 -13.24 -17.78
N ALA A 145 10.60 -12.92 -16.69
CA ALA A 145 10.13 -12.05 -15.63
C ALA A 145 10.08 -10.57 -16.04
N SER A 146 9.19 -9.82 -15.39
CA SER A 146 9.14 -8.36 -15.51
C SER A 146 10.47 -7.70 -15.14
N PRO A 147 10.84 -6.54 -15.74
CA PRO A 147 12.00 -5.76 -15.31
C PRO A 147 11.84 -5.17 -13.90
N LEU A 148 10.62 -5.16 -13.33
CA LEU A 148 10.36 -4.75 -11.95
C LEU A 148 10.95 -5.79 -10.99
N LYS A 149 12.16 -5.51 -10.49
CA LYS A 149 12.91 -6.41 -9.61
C LYS A 149 13.29 -5.77 -8.28
N MET A 150 13.29 -6.57 -7.23
CA MET A 150 13.92 -6.19 -5.96
C MET A 150 15.42 -6.00 -6.14
N VAL A 151 15.99 -5.06 -5.40
CA VAL A 151 17.42 -4.74 -5.48
C VAL A 151 18.21 -5.68 -4.55
N PHE A 152 18.59 -6.83 -5.09
CA PHE A 152 19.54 -7.76 -4.47
C PHE A 152 20.84 -7.83 -5.28
N PRO A 153 21.96 -8.28 -4.68
CA PRO A 153 23.11 -8.74 -5.47
C PRO A 153 22.65 -9.77 -6.50
N GLU A 154 23.13 -9.66 -7.74
CA GLU A 154 22.60 -10.43 -8.88
C GLU A 154 22.60 -11.94 -8.62
N GLN A 155 23.68 -12.47 -8.05
CA GLN A 155 23.77 -13.89 -7.70
C GLN A 155 22.69 -14.30 -6.69
N ALA A 156 22.47 -13.50 -5.65
CA ALA A 156 21.43 -13.78 -4.64
C ALA A 156 20.03 -13.71 -5.26
N TYR A 157 19.76 -12.69 -6.08
CA TYR A 157 18.49 -12.57 -6.80
C TYR A 157 18.20 -13.82 -7.65
N ASN A 158 19.17 -14.21 -8.48
CA ASN A 158 19.03 -15.34 -9.40
C ASN A 158 18.81 -16.65 -8.63
N THR A 159 19.53 -16.87 -7.53
CA THR A 159 19.34 -18.05 -6.69
C THR A 159 17.95 -18.08 -6.04
N ILE A 160 17.51 -16.99 -5.41
CA ILE A 160 16.22 -16.95 -4.70
C ILE A 160 15.07 -17.10 -5.71
N MET A 161 15.07 -16.32 -6.80
CA MET A 161 13.96 -16.30 -7.77
C MET A 161 13.88 -17.55 -8.64
N SER A 162 14.92 -18.39 -8.66
CA SER A 162 14.91 -19.70 -9.35
C SER A 162 14.61 -20.87 -8.41
N SER A 163 14.42 -20.62 -7.11
CA SER A 163 14.14 -21.66 -6.12
C SER A 163 12.63 -21.94 -6.00
N SER A 164 12.26 -23.11 -5.48
CA SER A 164 10.87 -23.39 -5.12
C SER A 164 10.47 -22.63 -3.85
N ASP A 165 9.17 -22.47 -3.63
CA ASP A 165 8.64 -21.80 -2.45
C ASP A 165 9.13 -22.46 -1.15
N GLU A 166 9.20 -23.79 -1.09
CA GLU A 166 9.69 -24.53 0.09
C GLU A 166 11.18 -24.25 0.35
N ALA A 167 11.98 -24.11 -0.72
CA ALA A 167 13.38 -23.79 -0.60
C ALA A 167 13.58 -22.34 -0.12
N VAL A 168 12.80 -21.38 -0.63
CA VAL A 168 12.82 -19.99 -0.17
C VAL A 168 12.36 -19.90 1.29
N GLU A 169 11.27 -20.57 1.67
CA GLU A 169 10.80 -20.64 3.06
C GLU A 169 11.90 -21.16 3.99
N ALA A 170 12.57 -22.26 3.62
CA ALA A 170 13.66 -22.82 4.40
C ALA A 170 14.86 -21.86 4.52
N MET A 171 15.17 -21.07 3.47
CA MET A 171 16.26 -20.08 3.49
C MET A 171 16.00 -18.93 4.48
N PHE A 172 14.75 -18.48 4.59
CA PHE A 172 14.37 -17.30 5.38
C PHE A 172 13.65 -17.62 6.68
N LYS A 173 13.55 -18.90 7.05
CA LYS A 173 12.89 -19.32 8.28
C LYS A 173 13.60 -18.73 9.51
N GLU A 174 12.95 -17.78 10.16
CA GLU A 174 13.39 -17.26 11.44
C GLU A 174 12.94 -18.18 12.58
N THR A 175 13.85 -18.51 13.49
CA THR A 175 13.50 -19.10 14.78
C THR A 175 13.43 -17.99 15.81
N TRP A 176 12.23 -17.57 16.15
CA TRP A 176 12.02 -16.65 17.26
C TRP A 176 11.83 -17.47 18.56
N GLU A 177 12.63 -17.15 19.57
CA GLU A 177 12.35 -17.54 20.96
C GLU A 177 11.90 -16.28 21.71
N PRO A 178 10.82 -16.34 22.51
CA PRO A 178 10.46 -15.23 23.38
C PRO A 178 11.61 -14.90 24.31
N GLU A 179 12.01 -13.63 24.38
CA GLU A 179 12.87 -13.20 25.48
C GLU A 179 12.12 -13.40 26.82
N PRO A 180 12.80 -13.88 27.87
CA PRO A 180 12.20 -14.20 29.16
C PRO A 180 11.68 -12.97 29.93
#